data_AF-A0A849GI69-F1
#
_entry.id   AF-A0A849GI69-F1
#
_cell.length_a   1.000
_cell.length_b   1.000
_cell.length_c   1.000
_cell.angle_alpha   90.00
_cell.angle_beta   90.00
_cell.angle_gamma   90.00
#
_symmetry.space_group_name_H-M   'P 1'
#
loop_
_entity.id
_entity.type
_entity.pdbx_description
1 polymer ?
#
loop_
_entity_poly.entity_id
_entity_poly.type
_entity_poly.pdbx_seq_one_letter_code
_entity_poly.pdbx_strand_id
1 'polypeptide(L)'
;MVLTLSAGEAQDDISDAALQHAQELLRSTPLIDGHNDLPWLIREETGGDVAAFRLENENDFDTDIPRMREGMVGAQFWSVWIPGETAPGDRKDLQLQQIDTARQIIDTHPDTFELALTADDIERVFEEGKIASLLGMEGGYALNNSLDAIREFYGLGVRYMTLTHNVSTDWADAALGEPLHDGLTDFGRALVHEMNRTGMMLDIAHVSPATMHQTLDVTAAPVIWSHAASRALVDHPRNVPDDVLSRLPENGGVVMVSFIPSFLSTAVWEMEEGLWATDAAIETVRDYRDIWTAYDAEHGAVRASINDVADHIEHVRDVAGIDHVGIGSDFWGMPDMPIGLEDVSGFPRLFAVLIQRGWSDEDLRKLAGENLLRAMRRTEAVAKELQRRSAPSPYSGEESRSVKSLSRQEIEALKSGQGMGFAKLAELNHYPGPRHVLELADELDLSQIQRAETEALFEEMRMNAVLVGEKLLAAEMGLDHDFERGAVNSESLESALLEIGRLGAQLRYVHLAAHLQQKRLLTAEQIAKYDELRGYQDAAQGHPGHPIDDSTHH
;
A
#
# COMPACT_ATOMS: atom_id res chain seq x y z
N MET A 1 -33.59 -12.49 -23.46
CA MET A 1 -33.49 -11.71 -24.71
C MET A 1 -32.75 -10.46 -24.30
N VAL A 2 -31.42 -10.54 -24.32
CA VAL A 2 -30.53 -9.46 -23.88
C VAL A 2 -30.50 -8.45 -25.02
N LEU A 3 -31.02 -7.25 -24.77
CA LEU A 3 -30.90 -6.13 -25.68
C LEU A 3 -29.46 -5.61 -25.56
N THR A 4 -28.66 -5.87 -26.59
CA THR A 4 -27.40 -5.16 -26.83
C THR A 4 -27.74 -3.70 -27.10
N LEU A 5 -27.56 -2.82 -26.11
CA LEU A 5 -27.59 -1.37 -26.30
C LEU A 5 -26.29 -0.97 -26.99
N SER A 6 -26.40 -0.22 -28.09
CA SER A 6 -25.22 0.40 -28.73
C SER A 6 -24.86 1.70 -28.00
N ALA A 7 -23.59 2.13 -28.08
CA ALA A 7 -23.13 3.38 -27.46
C ALA A 7 -23.98 4.62 -27.85
N GLY A 8 -24.59 4.62 -29.04
CA GLY A 8 -25.51 5.68 -29.46
C GLY A 8 -26.82 5.71 -28.67
N GLU A 9 -27.36 4.58 -28.25
CA GLU A 9 -28.66 4.52 -27.56
C GLU A 9 -28.59 4.96 -26.08
N ALA A 10 -27.43 4.83 -25.43
CA ALA A 10 -27.22 5.31 -24.05
C ALA A 10 -26.91 6.82 -23.99
N GLN A 11 -26.33 7.39 -25.05
CA GLN A 11 -25.98 8.81 -25.15
C GLN A 11 -27.16 9.68 -25.63
N ASP A 12 -28.07 9.11 -26.43
CA ASP A 12 -29.20 9.82 -27.06
C ASP A 12 -30.35 10.22 -26.09
N ASP A 13 -30.32 9.83 -24.80
CA ASP A 13 -31.40 10.08 -23.83
C ASP A 13 -31.06 11.15 -22.76
N ILE A 14 -29.84 11.70 -22.76
CA ILE A 14 -29.45 12.80 -21.85
C ILE A 14 -29.88 14.14 -22.44
N SER A 15 -30.80 14.83 -21.78
CA SER A 15 -31.27 16.13 -22.27
C SER A 15 -30.20 17.23 -22.10
N ASP A 16 -30.06 18.12 -23.08
CA ASP A 16 -29.18 19.31 -23.02
C ASP A 16 -29.43 20.15 -21.75
N ALA A 17 -30.69 20.24 -21.31
CA ALA A 17 -31.06 20.98 -20.11
C ALA A 17 -30.48 20.34 -18.83
N ALA A 18 -30.52 19.01 -18.71
CA ALA A 18 -29.95 18.29 -17.58
C ALA A 18 -28.43 18.38 -17.57
N LEU A 19 -27.79 18.29 -18.74
CA LEU A 19 -26.33 18.46 -18.86
C LEU A 19 -25.89 19.88 -18.49
N GLN A 20 -26.62 20.90 -18.96
CA GLN A 20 -26.33 22.29 -18.57
C GLN A 20 -26.49 22.49 -17.05
N HIS A 21 -27.53 21.93 -16.45
CA HIS A 21 -27.76 22.01 -14.99
C HIS A 21 -26.65 21.29 -14.21
N ALA A 22 -26.24 20.10 -14.64
CA ALA A 22 -25.10 19.38 -14.07
C ALA A 22 -23.83 20.25 -14.11
N GLN A 23 -23.51 20.85 -15.26
CA GLN A 23 -22.37 21.73 -15.39
C GLN A 23 -22.47 22.95 -14.46
N GLU A 24 -23.64 23.59 -14.35
CA GLU A 24 -23.84 24.73 -13.45
C GLU A 24 -23.61 24.35 -11.98
N LEU A 25 -24.05 23.17 -11.55
CA LEU A 25 -23.80 22.65 -10.21
C LEU A 25 -22.30 22.44 -9.96
N LEU A 26 -21.62 21.74 -10.88
CA LEU A 26 -20.20 21.41 -10.77
C LEU A 26 -19.27 22.64 -10.87
N ARG A 27 -19.73 23.79 -11.37
CA ARG A 27 -18.97 25.07 -11.27
C ARG A 27 -18.91 25.61 -9.84
N SER A 28 -19.87 25.22 -9.00
CA SER A 28 -20.03 25.77 -7.65
C SER A 28 -19.67 24.78 -6.54
N THR A 29 -19.44 23.52 -6.88
CA THR A 29 -19.13 22.46 -5.92
C THR A 29 -18.06 21.58 -6.53
N PRO A 30 -16.93 21.36 -5.82
CA PRO A 30 -15.86 20.53 -6.36
C PRO A 30 -16.35 19.10 -6.51
N LEU A 31 -16.29 18.58 -7.73
CA LEU A 31 -16.33 17.14 -7.95
C LEU A 31 -15.02 16.55 -7.45
N ILE A 32 -15.09 15.65 -6.47
CA ILE A 32 -13.93 14.97 -5.92
C ILE A 32 -13.96 13.51 -6.35
N ASP A 33 -13.01 13.14 -7.18
CA ASP A 33 -12.77 11.76 -7.55
C ASP A 33 -11.80 11.08 -6.57
N GLY A 34 -12.25 9.98 -5.98
CA GLY A 34 -11.56 9.27 -4.89
C GLY A 34 -10.38 8.41 -5.31
N HIS A 35 -10.29 8.06 -6.59
CA HIS A 35 -9.26 7.14 -7.05
C HIS A 35 -9.03 7.23 -8.57
N ASN A 36 -7.77 7.45 -8.97
CA ASN A 36 -7.32 7.45 -10.37
C ASN A 36 -5.85 7.03 -10.43
N ASP A 37 -5.55 6.06 -11.29
CA ASP A 37 -4.25 5.38 -11.40
C ASP A 37 -3.31 5.98 -12.44
N LEU A 38 -3.55 7.23 -12.87
CA LEU A 38 -2.66 7.93 -13.79
C LEU A 38 -1.17 7.84 -13.41
N PRO A 39 -0.73 7.93 -12.13
CA PRO A 39 0.68 7.75 -11.78
C PRO A 39 1.26 6.38 -12.17
N TRP A 40 0.48 5.31 -12.07
CA TRP A 40 0.92 3.99 -12.50
C TRP A 40 0.97 3.90 -14.03
N LEU A 41 -0.03 4.44 -14.71
CA LEU A 41 -0.06 4.50 -16.18
C LEU A 41 1.16 5.24 -16.77
N ILE A 42 1.52 6.40 -16.19
CA ILE A 42 2.73 7.14 -16.59
C ILE A 42 3.99 6.29 -16.34
N ARG A 43 4.02 5.52 -15.25
CA ARG A 43 5.12 4.60 -14.98
C ARG A 43 5.26 3.53 -16.07
N GLU A 44 4.15 2.92 -16.49
CA GLU A 44 4.17 1.89 -17.54
C GLU A 44 4.57 2.47 -18.90
N GLU A 45 4.00 3.60 -19.28
CA GLU A 45 4.15 4.14 -20.65
C GLU A 45 5.44 4.95 -20.85
N THR A 46 5.92 5.64 -19.82
CA THR A 46 7.09 6.53 -19.94
C THR A 46 8.15 6.32 -18.87
N GLY A 47 8.04 5.25 -18.07
CA GLY A 47 8.99 4.98 -16.99
C GLY A 47 8.93 6.00 -15.86
N GLY A 48 7.83 6.74 -15.74
CA GLY A 48 7.63 7.79 -14.73
C GLY A 48 7.95 9.20 -15.22
N ASP A 49 8.33 9.39 -16.49
CA ASP A 49 8.54 10.72 -17.08
C ASP A 49 7.19 11.36 -17.44
N VAL A 50 6.68 12.20 -16.52
CA VAL A 50 5.42 12.93 -16.66
C VAL A 50 5.42 13.86 -17.88
N ALA A 51 6.55 14.52 -18.17
CA ALA A 51 6.63 15.46 -19.29
C ALA A 51 6.59 14.71 -20.64
N ALA A 52 7.18 13.52 -20.70
CA ALA A 52 7.11 12.66 -21.89
C ALA A 52 5.69 12.11 -22.14
N PHE A 53 4.87 11.98 -21.11
CA PHE A 53 3.48 11.52 -21.24
C PHE A 53 2.56 12.59 -21.87
N ARG A 54 2.89 13.88 -21.70
CA ARG A 54 2.23 15.04 -22.35
C ARG A 54 0.74 15.17 -22.03
N LEU A 55 0.40 15.27 -20.74
CA LEU A 55 -0.96 15.38 -20.18
C LEU A 55 -1.81 16.53 -20.74
N GLU A 56 -1.22 17.49 -21.42
CA GLU A 56 -1.85 18.66 -22.03
C GLU A 56 -2.50 18.34 -23.38
N ASN A 57 -2.25 17.15 -23.92
CA ASN A 57 -2.87 16.66 -25.13
C ASN A 57 -3.77 15.48 -24.79
N GLU A 58 -4.85 15.34 -25.57
CA GLU A 58 -5.64 14.11 -25.57
C GLU A 58 -4.77 12.91 -25.90
N ASN A 59 -5.01 11.80 -25.20
CA ASN A 59 -4.27 10.54 -25.34
C ASN A 59 -5.23 9.36 -25.51
N ASP A 60 -4.68 8.16 -25.75
CA ASP A 60 -5.46 6.92 -26.00
C ASP A 60 -5.96 6.23 -24.71
N PHE A 61 -5.84 6.90 -23.56
CA PHE A 61 -6.30 6.46 -22.25
C PHE A 61 -7.48 7.31 -21.78
N ASP A 62 -7.82 7.24 -20.49
CA ASP A 62 -9.02 7.85 -19.88
C ASP A 62 -8.76 9.19 -19.18
N THR A 63 -7.50 9.61 -19.01
CA THR A 63 -7.17 10.81 -18.22
C THR A 63 -6.13 11.69 -18.93
N ASP A 64 -6.51 12.95 -19.15
CA ASP A 64 -5.64 14.07 -19.53
C ASP A 64 -6.25 15.41 -19.09
N ILE A 65 -5.46 16.48 -19.14
CA ILE A 65 -5.87 17.81 -18.67
C ILE A 65 -7.08 18.34 -19.46
N PRO A 66 -7.11 18.33 -20.81
CA PRO A 66 -8.30 18.74 -21.55
C PRO A 66 -9.59 18.08 -21.07
N ARG A 67 -9.59 16.74 -20.94
CA ARG A 67 -10.77 15.99 -20.51
C ARG A 67 -11.08 16.18 -19.03
N MET A 68 -10.10 16.34 -18.14
CA MET A 68 -10.36 16.68 -16.74
C MET A 68 -11.06 18.04 -16.60
N ARG A 69 -10.72 19.01 -17.46
CA ARG A 69 -11.39 20.32 -17.50
C ARG A 69 -12.82 20.20 -18.05
N GLU A 70 -13.01 19.42 -19.12
CA GLU A 70 -14.35 19.13 -19.67
C GLU A 70 -15.23 18.40 -18.65
N GLY A 71 -14.66 17.45 -17.93
CA GLY A 71 -15.27 16.68 -16.84
C GLY A 71 -15.52 17.48 -15.57
N MET A 72 -15.00 18.71 -15.49
CA MET A 72 -15.17 19.61 -14.36
C MET A 72 -14.64 19.02 -13.04
N VAL A 73 -13.56 18.25 -13.12
CA VAL A 73 -12.90 17.68 -11.93
C VAL A 73 -12.44 18.82 -11.03
N GLY A 74 -12.90 18.83 -9.77
CA GLY A 74 -12.54 19.84 -8.78
C GLY A 74 -11.41 19.38 -7.86
N ALA A 75 -11.35 18.08 -7.57
CA ALA A 75 -10.26 17.45 -6.87
C ALA A 75 -10.06 16.00 -7.31
N GLN A 76 -8.83 15.52 -7.21
CA GLN A 76 -8.42 14.18 -7.59
C GLN A 76 -7.52 13.59 -6.51
N PHE A 77 -7.87 12.40 -6.03
CA PHE A 77 -6.88 11.54 -5.38
C PHE A 77 -6.14 10.73 -6.45
N TRP A 78 -4.85 10.97 -6.54
CA TRP A 78 -3.92 10.19 -7.35
C TRP A 78 -3.52 8.95 -6.56
N SER A 79 -3.86 7.78 -7.09
CA SER A 79 -3.42 6.51 -6.54
C SER A 79 -1.91 6.39 -6.72
N VAL A 80 -1.19 6.22 -5.61
CA VAL A 80 0.24 5.88 -5.62
C VAL A 80 0.38 4.38 -5.40
N TRP A 81 -0.41 3.59 -6.13
CA TRP A 81 -0.47 2.15 -6.02
C TRP A 81 0.86 1.45 -6.29
N ILE A 82 1.07 0.32 -5.61
CA ILE A 82 2.11 -0.66 -5.96
C ILE A 82 1.54 -2.08 -5.93
N PRO A 83 2.02 -3.00 -6.78
CA PRO A 83 1.63 -4.41 -6.70
C PRO A 83 2.00 -5.03 -5.36
N GLY A 84 1.08 -5.74 -4.71
CA GLY A 84 1.32 -6.37 -3.40
C GLY A 84 2.33 -7.53 -3.47
N GLU A 85 2.46 -8.12 -4.65
CA GLU A 85 3.39 -9.19 -5.03
C GLU A 85 4.83 -8.68 -5.17
N THR A 86 5.05 -7.36 -5.18
CA THR A 86 6.38 -6.76 -5.22
C THR A 86 7.24 -7.31 -4.09
N ALA A 87 8.49 -7.68 -4.40
CA ALA A 87 9.41 -8.26 -3.44
C ALA A 87 9.60 -7.33 -2.23
N PRO A 88 9.66 -7.83 -0.97
CA PRO A 88 9.70 -6.98 0.22
C PRO A 88 10.83 -5.93 0.26
N GLY A 89 11.96 -6.21 -0.41
CA GLY A 89 13.09 -5.28 -0.51
C GLY A 89 12.81 -4.05 -1.37
N ASP A 90 11.89 -4.15 -2.34
CA ASP A 90 11.67 -3.13 -3.38
C ASP A 90 10.41 -2.29 -3.14
N ARG A 91 9.51 -2.74 -2.26
CA ARG A 91 8.20 -2.11 -2.01
C ARG A 91 8.31 -0.62 -1.64
N LYS A 92 9.26 -0.26 -0.76
CA LYS A 92 9.43 1.13 -0.34
C LYS A 92 9.96 2.02 -1.45
N ASP A 93 10.93 1.53 -2.20
CA ASP A 93 11.51 2.28 -3.32
C ASP A 93 10.45 2.53 -4.39
N LEU A 94 9.66 1.50 -4.72
CA LEU A 94 8.55 1.63 -5.67
C LEU A 94 7.46 2.58 -5.16
N GLN A 95 7.10 2.50 -3.88
CA GLN A 95 6.13 3.41 -3.27
C GLN A 95 6.58 4.88 -3.33
N LEU A 96 7.86 5.13 -3.07
CA LEU A 96 8.44 6.47 -3.15
C LEU A 96 8.50 6.97 -4.59
N GLN A 97 8.79 6.10 -5.56
CA GLN A 97 8.72 6.45 -6.99
C GLN A 97 7.30 6.85 -7.41
N GLN A 98 6.27 6.14 -6.97
CA GLN A 98 4.88 6.49 -7.29
C GLN A 98 4.45 7.80 -6.65
N ILE A 99 4.84 8.05 -5.38
CA ILE A 99 4.64 9.35 -4.73
C ILE A 99 5.36 10.46 -5.51
N ASP A 100 6.59 10.23 -5.98
CA ASP A 100 7.32 11.20 -6.79
C ASP A 100 6.59 11.45 -8.12
N THR A 101 6.18 10.42 -8.87
CA THR A 101 5.42 10.57 -10.11
C THR A 101 4.14 11.40 -9.91
N ALA A 102 3.35 11.10 -8.88
CA ALA A 102 2.14 11.88 -8.59
C ALA A 102 2.44 13.34 -8.24
N ARG A 103 3.54 13.60 -7.51
CA ARG A 103 4.00 14.97 -7.25
C ARG A 103 4.52 15.67 -8.49
N GLN A 104 5.20 14.95 -9.39
CA GLN A 104 5.63 15.48 -10.69
C GLN A 104 4.43 15.89 -11.54
N ILE A 105 3.33 15.11 -11.57
CA ILE A 105 2.07 15.51 -12.24
C ILE A 105 1.62 16.90 -11.76
N ILE A 106 1.70 17.15 -10.45
CA ILE A 106 1.29 18.42 -9.84
C ILE A 106 2.30 19.53 -10.16
N ASP A 107 3.57 19.28 -9.88
CA ASP A 107 4.65 20.27 -9.92
C ASP A 107 4.97 20.72 -11.36
N THR A 108 4.76 19.86 -12.38
CA THR A 108 4.97 20.23 -13.79
C THR A 108 3.79 20.97 -14.40
N HIS A 109 2.61 20.97 -13.77
CA HIS A 109 1.41 21.66 -14.25
C HIS A 109 0.77 22.57 -13.19
N PRO A 110 1.52 23.54 -12.62
CA PRO A 110 1.05 24.36 -11.49
C PRO A 110 -0.12 25.31 -11.82
N ASP A 111 -0.37 25.56 -13.11
CA ASP A 111 -1.53 26.31 -13.59
C ASP A 111 -2.81 25.45 -13.58
N THR A 112 -2.67 24.12 -13.49
CA THR A 112 -3.78 23.16 -13.48
C THR A 112 -4.00 22.52 -12.13
N PHE A 113 -2.93 22.04 -11.51
CA PHE A 113 -3.00 21.25 -10.27
C PHE A 113 -2.36 22.01 -9.11
N GLU A 114 -2.81 21.68 -7.90
CA GLU A 114 -2.13 22.08 -6.68
C GLU A 114 -2.30 21.01 -5.60
N LEU A 115 -1.22 20.70 -4.88
CA LEU A 115 -1.24 19.71 -3.80
C LEU A 115 -2.15 20.20 -2.66
N ALA A 116 -3.19 19.44 -2.34
CA ALA A 116 -4.08 19.69 -1.21
C ALA A 116 -3.82 18.68 -0.10
N LEU A 117 -3.72 19.19 1.14
CA LEU A 117 -3.37 18.39 2.32
C LEU A 117 -4.50 18.36 3.35
N THR A 118 -5.54 19.16 3.17
CA THR A 118 -6.69 19.28 4.06
C THR A 118 -7.96 19.49 3.25
N ALA A 119 -9.13 19.25 3.86
CA ALA A 119 -10.39 19.56 3.21
C ALA A 119 -10.52 21.06 2.84
N ASP A 120 -9.96 21.95 3.67
CA ASP A 120 -9.97 23.39 3.41
C ASP A 120 -9.02 23.75 2.25
N ASP A 121 -7.94 22.99 2.03
CA ASP A 121 -7.09 23.17 0.83
C ASP A 121 -7.85 22.80 -0.44
N ILE A 122 -8.68 21.74 -0.41
CA ILE A 122 -9.47 21.34 -1.59
C ILE A 122 -10.38 22.47 -2.04
N GLU A 123 -11.14 23.05 -1.12
CA GLU A 123 -12.05 24.16 -1.44
C GLU A 123 -11.29 25.39 -1.91
N ARG A 124 -10.18 25.75 -1.25
CA ARG A 124 -9.36 26.89 -1.67
C ARG A 124 -8.81 26.71 -3.08
N VAL A 125 -8.22 25.55 -3.39
CA VAL A 125 -7.65 25.27 -4.72
C VAL A 125 -8.73 25.29 -5.80
N PHE A 126 -9.90 24.73 -5.50
CA PHE A 126 -11.06 24.76 -6.40
C PHE A 126 -11.54 26.20 -6.66
N GLU A 127 -11.64 27.04 -5.63
CA GLU A 127 -11.99 28.46 -5.75
C GLU A 127 -10.99 29.26 -6.60
N GLU A 128 -9.72 28.84 -6.62
CA GLU A 128 -8.67 29.39 -7.49
C GLU A 128 -8.76 28.91 -8.95
N GLY A 129 -9.72 28.03 -9.27
CA GLY A 129 -9.93 27.49 -10.61
C GLY A 129 -8.96 26.36 -11.00
N LYS A 130 -8.29 25.77 -10.02
CA LYS A 130 -7.39 24.62 -10.20
C LYS A 130 -8.05 23.33 -9.71
N ILE A 131 -7.42 22.21 -10.02
CA ILE A 131 -7.80 20.89 -9.53
C ILE A 131 -6.97 20.59 -8.29
N ALA A 132 -7.64 20.37 -7.16
CA ALA A 132 -6.98 19.98 -5.92
C ALA A 132 -6.48 18.54 -6.02
N SER A 133 -5.17 18.34 -5.93
CA SER A 133 -4.53 17.05 -6.10
C SER A 133 -4.09 16.49 -4.76
N LEU A 134 -4.52 15.27 -4.44
CA LEU A 134 -4.18 14.55 -3.21
C LEU A 134 -3.54 13.22 -3.55
N LEU A 135 -2.86 12.60 -2.58
CA LEU A 135 -2.19 11.31 -2.75
C LEU A 135 -2.88 10.24 -1.92
N GLY A 136 -3.17 9.10 -2.54
CA GLY A 136 -3.78 7.93 -1.92
C GLY A 136 -2.90 6.70 -2.04
N MET A 137 -2.48 6.12 -0.91
CA MET A 137 -1.69 4.87 -0.94
C MET A 137 -2.60 3.67 -1.05
N GLU A 138 -2.55 2.95 -2.15
CA GLU A 138 -3.36 1.75 -2.34
C GLU A 138 -2.60 0.48 -1.92
N GLY A 139 -2.88 0.04 -0.69
CA GLY A 139 -2.28 -1.14 -0.08
C GLY A 139 -1.14 -0.80 0.89
N GLY A 140 -1.19 -1.35 2.10
CA GLY A 140 -0.21 -1.08 3.16
C GLY A 140 1.13 -1.82 3.04
N TYR A 141 1.51 -2.30 1.86
CA TYR A 141 2.66 -3.20 1.68
C TYR A 141 4.01 -2.54 1.95
N ALA A 142 4.15 -1.25 1.63
CA ALA A 142 5.38 -0.49 1.83
C ALA A 142 5.64 -0.12 3.30
N LEU A 143 4.67 -0.35 4.20
CA LEU A 143 4.86 -0.08 5.63
C LEU A 143 5.87 -1.02 6.28
N ASN A 144 6.05 -2.23 5.75
CA ASN A 144 6.89 -3.28 6.34
C ASN A 144 6.61 -3.46 7.86
N ASN A 145 5.32 -3.49 8.22
CA ASN A 145 4.82 -3.61 9.60
C ASN A 145 5.38 -2.55 10.56
N SER A 146 5.53 -1.32 10.08
CA SER A 146 5.94 -0.16 10.87
C SER A 146 4.82 0.87 10.95
N LEU A 147 4.42 1.20 12.18
CA LEU A 147 3.53 2.34 12.43
C LEU A 147 4.20 3.68 12.12
N ASP A 148 5.53 3.74 12.21
CA ASP A 148 6.31 4.94 11.91
C ASP A 148 6.20 5.31 10.44
N ALA A 149 6.19 4.30 9.56
CA ALA A 149 6.04 4.51 8.13
C ALA A 149 4.74 5.25 7.78
N ILE A 150 3.65 5.05 8.53
CA ILE A 150 2.38 5.77 8.34
C ILE A 150 2.59 7.28 8.47
N ARG A 151 3.36 7.70 9.48
CA ARG A 151 3.65 9.11 9.75
C ARG A 151 4.57 9.71 8.70
N GLU A 152 5.57 8.96 8.26
CA GLU A 152 6.48 9.40 7.21
C GLU A 152 5.75 9.56 5.87
N PHE A 153 4.93 8.59 5.46
CA PHE A 153 4.13 8.71 4.24
C PHE A 153 3.09 9.84 4.34
N TYR A 154 2.47 10.04 5.50
CA TYR A 154 1.61 11.21 5.73
C TYR A 154 2.39 12.53 5.57
N GLY A 155 3.62 12.59 6.08
CA GLY A 155 4.53 13.72 5.93
C GLY A 155 4.96 13.98 4.48
N LEU A 156 4.98 12.95 3.63
CA LEU A 156 5.20 13.07 2.19
C LEU A 156 3.98 13.58 1.41
N GLY A 157 2.82 13.71 2.05
CA GLY A 157 1.60 14.26 1.46
C GLY A 157 0.46 13.26 1.28
N VAL A 158 0.63 12.00 1.66
CA VAL A 158 -0.41 10.97 1.57
C VAL A 158 -1.58 11.26 2.52
N ARG A 159 -2.82 11.13 2.05
CA ARG A 159 -4.04 11.47 2.82
C ARG A 159 -5.04 10.36 3.02
N TYR A 160 -4.97 9.28 2.24
CA TYR A 160 -5.55 8.00 2.65
C TYR A 160 -4.56 6.87 2.42
N MET A 161 -4.82 5.75 3.10
CA MET A 161 -4.19 4.48 2.76
C MET A 161 -5.22 3.36 2.78
N THR A 162 -5.31 2.60 1.69
CA THR A 162 -6.05 1.34 1.61
C THR A 162 -5.30 0.26 2.38
N LEU A 163 -5.99 -0.49 3.24
CA LEU A 163 -5.32 -1.49 4.09
C LEU A 163 -4.67 -2.62 3.27
N THR A 164 -5.33 -3.06 2.20
CA THR A 164 -4.85 -4.09 1.26
C THR A 164 -5.06 -3.63 -0.19
N HIS A 165 -4.54 -4.41 -1.13
CA HIS A 165 -4.98 -4.42 -2.54
C HIS A 165 -5.58 -5.82 -2.78
N ASN A 166 -5.30 -6.46 -3.92
CA ASN A 166 -5.76 -7.82 -4.23
C ASN A 166 -5.09 -8.95 -3.42
N VAL A 167 -4.05 -8.67 -2.63
CA VAL A 167 -3.41 -9.67 -1.75
C VAL A 167 -3.44 -9.24 -0.28
N SER A 168 -3.52 -10.21 0.63
CA SER A 168 -3.56 -9.94 2.07
C SER A 168 -2.20 -9.43 2.57
N THR A 169 -2.22 -8.48 3.50
CA THR A 169 -1.01 -8.07 4.22
C THR A 169 -0.75 -9.02 5.40
N ASP A 170 0.35 -8.83 6.13
CA ASP A 170 0.61 -9.56 7.38
C ASP A 170 -0.41 -9.24 8.51
N TRP A 171 -1.34 -8.31 8.27
CA TRP A 171 -2.22 -7.78 9.32
C TRP A 171 -3.65 -7.44 8.90
N ALA A 172 -3.99 -7.58 7.61
CA ALA A 172 -5.34 -7.41 7.08
C ALA A 172 -5.58 -8.35 5.91
N ASP A 173 -6.76 -8.99 5.89
CA ASP A 173 -7.19 -9.85 4.78
C ASP A 173 -7.82 -9.03 3.64
N ALA A 174 -7.38 -9.32 2.40
CA ALA A 174 -7.95 -8.78 1.17
C ALA A 174 -9.20 -9.57 0.74
N ALA A 175 -10.10 -8.94 -0.03
CA ALA A 175 -11.31 -9.56 -0.56
C ALA A 175 -11.01 -10.65 -1.61
N LEU A 176 -9.94 -10.46 -2.38
CA LEU A 176 -9.47 -11.40 -3.41
C LEU A 176 -8.23 -12.19 -2.97
N GLY A 177 -7.67 -11.90 -1.80
CA GLY A 177 -6.46 -12.55 -1.28
C GLY A 177 -6.76 -13.80 -0.46
N GLU A 178 -5.69 -14.52 -0.10
CA GLU A 178 -5.79 -15.64 0.83
C GLU A 178 -6.27 -15.14 2.22
N PRO A 179 -7.27 -15.77 2.84
CA PRO A 179 -7.72 -15.39 4.19
C PRO A 179 -6.72 -15.90 5.23
N LEU A 180 -5.88 -15.00 5.74
CA LEU A 180 -4.79 -15.34 6.67
C LEU A 180 -5.15 -15.08 8.13
N HIS A 181 -6.02 -14.10 8.40
CA HIS A 181 -6.21 -13.54 9.74
C HIS A 181 -7.65 -13.57 10.24
N ASP A 182 -8.62 -13.90 9.38
CA ASP A 182 -10.05 -13.71 9.60
C ASP A 182 -10.38 -12.23 9.88
N GLY A 183 -9.82 -11.33 9.05
CA GLY A 183 -9.97 -9.88 9.16
C GLY A 183 -8.68 -9.16 9.54
N LEU A 184 -8.63 -8.57 10.75
CA LEU A 184 -7.50 -7.80 11.27
C LEU A 184 -6.78 -8.53 12.41
N THR A 185 -5.45 -8.52 12.37
CA THR A 185 -4.62 -8.89 13.52
C THR A 185 -4.56 -7.76 14.56
N ASP A 186 -3.97 -8.02 15.74
CA ASP A 186 -3.74 -6.97 16.75
C ASP A 186 -2.85 -5.83 16.22
N PHE A 187 -1.87 -6.14 15.37
CA PHE A 187 -1.08 -5.11 14.69
C PHE A 187 -1.95 -4.30 13.71
N GLY A 188 -2.85 -4.94 12.97
CA GLY A 188 -3.80 -4.27 12.08
C GLY A 188 -4.70 -3.29 12.84
N ARG A 189 -5.18 -3.68 14.04
CA ARG A 189 -5.95 -2.77 14.93
C ARG A 189 -5.10 -1.59 15.42
N ALA A 190 -3.85 -1.83 15.81
CA ALA A 190 -2.93 -0.76 16.21
C ALA A 190 -2.64 0.20 15.05
N LEU A 191 -2.53 -0.31 13.83
CA LEU A 191 -2.38 0.47 12.61
C LEU A 191 -3.59 1.36 12.33
N VAL A 192 -4.81 0.82 12.47
CA VAL A 192 -6.05 1.61 12.37
C VAL A 192 -6.05 2.78 13.36
N HIS A 193 -5.67 2.54 14.61
CA HIS A 193 -5.56 3.59 15.62
C HIS A 193 -4.49 4.63 15.30
N GLU A 194 -3.34 4.22 14.76
CA GLU A 194 -2.28 5.16 14.36
C GLU A 194 -2.69 6.01 13.16
N MET A 195 -3.43 5.46 12.20
CA MET A 195 -4.02 6.23 11.10
C MET A 195 -5.01 7.27 11.63
N ASN A 196 -5.90 6.89 12.55
CA ASN A 196 -6.80 7.85 13.23
C ASN A 196 -6.03 8.96 13.94
N ARG A 197 -4.95 8.62 14.65
CA ARG A 197 -4.12 9.61 15.37
C ARG A 197 -3.35 10.51 14.42
N THR A 198 -2.88 9.99 13.30
CA THR A 198 -2.13 10.74 12.28
C THR A 198 -3.04 11.68 11.49
N GLY A 199 -4.29 11.28 11.27
CA GLY A 199 -5.21 11.95 10.35
C GLY A 199 -5.13 11.38 8.93
N MET A 200 -4.52 10.21 8.76
CA MET A 200 -4.58 9.43 7.52
C MET A 200 -5.97 8.84 7.42
N MET A 201 -6.72 9.15 6.36
CA MET A 201 -8.02 8.53 6.14
C MET A 201 -7.84 7.02 5.94
N LEU A 202 -8.72 6.26 6.59
CA LEU A 202 -8.77 4.81 6.47
C LEU A 202 -9.59 4.46 5.24
N ASP A 203 -8.92 3.98 4.21
CA ASP A 203 -9.58 3.40 3.07
C ASP A 203 -9.68 1.88 3.23
N ILE A 204 -10.90 1.36 3.07
CA ILE A 204 -11.22 -0.07 3.15
C ILE A 204 -11.87 -0.59 1.87
N ALA A 205 -11.59 0.06 0.73
CA ALA A 205 -11.58 -0.63 -0.56
C ALA A 205 -10.65 -1.86 -0.50
N HIS A 206 -10.84 -2.82 -1.40
CA HIS A 206 -10.10 -4.09 -1.50
C HIS A 206 -10.19 -5.09 -0.33
N VAL A 207 -10.52 -4.67 0.89
CA VAL A 207 -10.44 -5.56 2.06
C VAL A 207 -11.57 -6.58 2.13
N SER A 208 -11.36 -7.70 2.81
CA SER A 208 -12.41 -8.70 3.04
C SER A 208 -13.58 -8.15 3.89
N PRO A 209 -14.80 -8.70 3.81
CA PRO A 209 -15.91 -8.29 4.68
C PRO A 209 -15.59 -8.38 6.18
N ALA A 210 -14.81 -9.38 6.60
CA ALA A 210 -14.35 -9.50 7.98
C ALA A 210 -13.46 -8.31 8.38
N THR A 211 -12.52 -7.92 7.51
CA THR A 211 -11.68 -6.73 7.69
C THR A 211 -12.53 -5.45 7.72
N MET A 212 -13.56 -5.33 6.86
CA MET A 212 -14.47 -4.16 6.85
C MET A 212 -15.15 -3.98 8.21
N HIS A 213 -15.80 -5.04 8.72
CA HIS A 213 -16.48 -4.98 10.02
C HIS A 213 -15.52 -4.69 11.17
N GLN A 214 -14.38 -5.37 11.22
CA GLN A 214 -13.42 -5.19 12.31
C GLN A 214 -12.77 -3.81 12.29
N THR A 215 -12.57 -3.21 11.11
CA THR A 215 -12.11 -1.82 10.99
C THR A 215 -13.17 -0.86 11.52
N LEU A 216 -14.44 -1.05 11.13
CA LEU A 216 -15.56 -0.25 11.63
C LEU A 216 -15.78 -0.39 13.14
N ASP A 217 -15.40 -1.53 13.74
CA ASP A 217 -15.48 -1.76 15.19
C ASP A 217 -14.43 -0.96 15.98
N VAL A 218 -13.26 -0.69 15.39
CA VAL A 218 -12.11 -0.12 16.12
C VAL A 218 -11.76 1.31 15.71
N THR A 219 -12.14 1.76 14.52
CA THR A 219 -11.81 3.12 14.06
C THR A 219 -12.55 4.20 14.87
N ALA A 220 -11.84 5.27 15.20
CA ALA A 220 -12.40 6.47 15.81
C ALA A 220 -12.78 7.56 14.78
N ALA A 221 -12.35 7.41 13.53
CA ALA A 221 -12.62 8.34 12.44
C ALA A 221 -13.49 7.69 11.34
N PRO A 222 -14.16 8.50 10.51
CA PRO A 222 -14.80 8.02 9.30
C PRO A 222 -13.85 7.20 8.43
N VAL A 223 -14.37 6.10 7.88
CA VAL A 223 -13.68 5.34 6.82
C VAL A 223 -14.15 5.81 5.45
N ILE A 224 -13.38 5.49 4.42
CA ILE A 224 -13.82 5.60 3.04
C ILE A 224 -13.69 4.25 2.34
N TRP A 225 -14.45 4.08 1.26
CA TRP A 225 -14.04 3.26 0.14
C TRP A 225 -13.66 4.23 -0.97
N SER A 226 -12.38 4.32 -1.33
CA SER A 226 -11.92 5.23 -2.39
C SER A 226 -12.51 4.87 -3.75
N HIS A 227 -12.78 3.57 -3.96
CA HIS A 227 -13.48 3.02 -5.12
C HIS A 227 -14.11 1.66 -4.72
N ALA A 228 -15.43 1.53 -4.80
CA ALA A 228 -16.16 0.27 -4.64
C ALA A 228 -17.57 0.38 -5.22
N ALA A 229 -18.34 -0.71 -5.28
CA ALA A 229 -19.74 -0.67 -5.70
C ALA A 229 -20.65 -1.48 -4.75
N SER A 230 -21.96 -1.54 -4.99
CA SER A 230 -22.90 -2.31 -4.17
C SER A 230 -22.85 -3.81 -4.45
N ARG A 231 -22.69 -4.61 -3.39
CA ARG A 231 -22.69 -6.08 -3.52
C ARG A 231 -24.08 -6.67 -3.74
N ALA A 232 -25.12 -5.94 -3.33
CA ALA A 232 -26.50 -6.36 -3.52
C ALA A 232 -26.92 -6.34 -4.99
N LEU A 233 -26.32 -5.46 -5.81
CA LEU A 233 -26.58 -5.35 -7.24
C LEU A 233 -25.71 -6.32 -8.05
N VAL A 234 -24.42 -6.41 -7.71
CA VAL A 234 -23.50 -7.39 -8.30
C VAL A 234 -22.72 -8.07 -7.18
N ASP A 235 -22.87 -9.39 -7.05
CA ASP A 235 -22.18 -10.22 -6.05
C ASP A 235 -20.70 -10.44 -6.41
N HIS A 236 -19.96 -9.33 -6.43
CA HIS A 236 -18.53 -9.29 -6.64
C HIS A 236 -17.82 -9.15 -5.28
N PRO A 237 -16.73 -9.89 -4.99
CA PRO A 237 -16.03 -9.80 -3.70
C PRO A 237 -15.52 -8.38 -3.35
N ARG A 238 -15.19 -7.58 -4.36
CA ARG A 238 -14.77 -6.16 -4.19
C ARG A 238 -15.89 -5.19 -3.84
N ASN A 239 -17.15 -5.59 -3.98
CA ASN A 239 -18.29 -4.75 -3.68
C ASN A 239 -18.68 -4.81 -2.20
N VAL A 240 -19.27 -3.71 -1.71
CA VAL A 240 -19.61 -3.50 -0.31
C VAL A 240 -20.95 -4.20 0.03
N PRO A 241 -20.98 -5.11 1.03
CA PRO A 241 -22.21 -5.72 1.53
C PRO A 241 -23.16 -4.73 2.22
N ASP A 242 -24.48 -4.96 2.16
CA ASP A 242 -25.48 -4.10 2.80
C ASP A 242 -25.36 -4.05 4.33
N ASP A 243 -24.93 -5.13 4.96
CA ASP A 243 -24.66 -5.17 6.41
C ASP A 243 -23.41 -4.38 6.80
N VAL A 244 -22.53 -4.06 5.85
CA VAL A 244 -21.47 -3.07 6.02
C VAL A 244 -22.00 -1.66 5.72
N LEU A 245 -22.72 -1.45 4.61
CA LEU A 245 -23.29 -0.16 4.22
C LEU A 245 -24.17 0.46 5.32
N SER A 246 -24.99 -0.36 5.97
CA SER A 246 -25.89 0.07 7.05
C SER A 246 -25.18 0.56 8.33
N ARG A 247 -23.85 0.36 8.44
CA ARG A 247 -23.04 0.87 9.56
C ARG A 247 -22.49 2.28 9.33
N LEU A 248 -22.52 2.78 8.10
CA LEU A 248 -21.93 4.08 7.75
C LEU A 248 -22.57 5.28 8.47
N PRO A 249 -23.90 5.31 8.72
CA PRO A 249 -24.52 6.39 9.50
C PRO A 249 -23.89 6.61 10.89
N GLU A 250 -23.49 5.53 11.55
CA GLU A 250 -22.84 5.61 12.87
C GLU A 250 -21.36 6.03 12.76
N ASN A 251 -20.65 5.51 11.76
CA ASN A 251 -19.24 5.80 11.55
C ASN A 251 -18.98 7.22 10.95
N GLY A 252 -19.85 7.69 10.06
CA GLY A 252 -19.67 8.93 9.30
C GLY A 252 -18.92 8.77 7.98
N GLY A 253 -18.65 7.53 7.54
CA GLY A 253 -17.84 7.21 6.35
C GLY A 253 -18.55 7.43 5.01
N VAL A 254 -17.85 7.20 3.90
CA VAL A 254 -18.35 7.41 2.53
C VAL A 254 -17.93 6.25 1.63
N VAL A 255 -18.85 5.69 0.84
CA VAL A 255 -18.50 4.81 -0.29
C VAL A 255 -18.42 5.64 -1.55
N MET A 256 -17.24 5.69 -2.17
CA MET A 256 -17.03 6.37 -3.44
C MET A 256 -17.24 5.35 -4.56
N VAL A 257 -18.31 5.53 -5.34
CA VAL A 257 -18.76 4.51 -6.29
C VAL A 257 -17.82 4.41 -7.49
N SER A 258 -17.34 3.20 -7.75
CA SER A 258 -16.41 2.86 -8.82
C SER A 258 -17.05 2.71 -10.18
N PHE A 259 -16.27 2.98 -11.23
CA PHE A 259 -16.69 2.79 -12.62
C PHE A 259 -16.17 1.47 -13.23
N ILE A 260 -15.48 0.61 -12.46
CA ILE A 260 -15.02 -0.70 -12.95
C ILE A 260 -16.21 -1.53 -13.46
N PRO A 261 -16.26 -1.89 -14.76
CA PRO A 261 -17.44 -2.52 -15.35
C PRO A 261 -17.87 -3.83 -14.69
N SER A 262 -16.95 -4.70 -14.28
CA SER A 262 -17.27 -5.96 -13.59
C SER A 262 -17.82 -5.76 -12.18
N PHE A 263 -17.61 -4.59 -11.56
CA PHE A 263 -18.23 -4.27 -10.28
C PHE A 263 -19.68 -3.82 -10.45
N LEU A 264 -20.07 -3.42 -11.66
CA LEU A 264 -21.34 -2.77 -11.99
C LEU A 264 -22.30 -3.66 -12.76
N SER A 265 -21.79 -4.64 -13.52
CA SER A 265 -22.61 -5.52 -14.34
C SER A 265 -22.25 -6.98 -14.12
N THR A 266 -23.23 -7.77 -13.66
CA THR A 266 -23.09 -9.23 -13.53
C THR A 266 -22.64 -9.88 -14.83
N ALA A 267 -23.12 -9.39 -15.98
CA ALA A 267 -22.75 -9.95 -17.28
C ALA A 267 -21.27 -9.69 -17.62
N VAL A 268 -20.74 -8.52 -17.24
CA VAL A 268 -19.31 -8.21 -17.42
C VAL A 268 -18.46 -9.00 -16.43
N TRP A 269 -18.92 -9.16 -15.18
CA TRP A 269 -18.24 -9.99 -14.20
C TRP A 269 -18.12 -11.45 -14.64
N GLU A 270 -19.22 -12.08 -15.06
CA GLU A 270 -19.24 -13.46 -15.55
C GLU A 270 -18.30 -13.65 -16.77
N MET A 271 -18.16 -12.62 -17.59
CA MET A 271 -17.23 -12.59 -18.72
C MET A 271 -15.77 -12.55 -18.25
N GLU A 272 -15.41 -11.62 -17.35
CA GLU A 272 -14.06 -11.49 -16.81
C GLU A 272 -13.61 -12.75 -16.06
N GLU A 273 -14.48 -13.36 -15.25
CA GLU A 273 -14.19 -14.64 -14.60
C GLU A 273 -13.84 -15.72 -15.62
N GLY A 274 -14.54 -15.74 -16.76
CA GLY A 274 -14.27 -16.62 -17.88
C GLY A 274 -12.90 -16.38 -18.53
N LEU A 275 -12.48 -15.11 -18.65
CA LEU A 275 -11.18 -14.74 -19.22
C LEU A 275 -10.02 -15.18 -18.31
N TRP A 276 -10.11 -14.90 -17.01
CA TRP A 276 -9.04 -15.24 -16.06
C TRP A 276 -8.90 -16.75 -15.82
N ALA A 277 -9.93 -17.54 -16.12
CA ALA A 277 -9.83 -19.00 -16.11
C ALA A 277 -8.94 -19.58 -17.22
N THR A 278 -8.45 -18.77 -18.18
CA THR A 278 -7.75 -19.27 -19.39
C THR A 278 -6.21 -19.21 -19.36
N ASP A 279 -5.55 -19.05 -18.20
CA ASP A 279 -4.08 -19.00 -18.06
C ASP A 279 -3.40 -17.87 -18.90
N ALA A 280 -4.14 -16.86 -19.34
CA ALA A 280 -3.57 -15.71 -20.04
C ALA A 280 -2.78 -14.82 -19.04
N ALA A 281 -1.48 -14.64 -19.27
CA ALA A 281 -0.68 -13.69 -18.51
C ALA A 281 -1.06 -12.27 -18.93
N ILE A 282 -1.83 -11.58 -18.09
CA ILE A 282 -2.07 -10.14 -18.20
C ILE A 282 -0.93 -9.47 -17.43
N GLU A 283 0.04 -8.90 -18.14
CA GLU A 283 1.19 -8.22 -17.52
C GLU A 283 1.07 -6.69 -17.56
N THR A 284 0.36 -6.17 -18.56
CA THR A 284 0.14 -4.73 -18.75
C THR A 284 -1.33 -4.42 -19.05
N VAL A 285 -1.68 -3.15 -18.90
CA VAL A 285 -2.96 -2.60 -19.35
C VAL A 285 -3.26 -2.94 -20.83
N ARG A 286 -2.24 -2.87 -21.68
CA ARG A 286 -2.38 -3.13 -23.12
C ARG A 286 -2.68 -4.59 -23.39
N ASP A 287 -2.04 -5.51 -22.65
CA ASP A 287 -2.33 -6.94 -22.76
C ASP A 287 -3.79 -7.22 -22.39
N TYR A 288 -4.27 -6.58 -21.32
CA TYR A 288 -5.65 -6.72 -20.90
C TYR A 288 -6.61 -6.20 -21.98
N ARG A 289 -6.30 -5.05 -22.58
CA ARG A 289 -7.09 -4.43 -23.65
C ARG A 289 -7.16 -5.31 -24.90
N ASP A 290 -6.05 -5.92 -25.28
CA ASP A 290 -5.99 -6.82 -26.43
C ASP A 290 -6.80 -8.10 -26.20
N ILE A 291 -6.71 -8.68 -25.00
CA ILE A 291 -7.50 -9.87 -24.61
C ILE A 291 -9.00 -9.57 -24.64
N TRP A 292 -9.41 -8.43 -24.07
CA TRP A 292 -10.80 -8.01 -24.06
C TRP A 292 -11.33 -7.76 -25.48
N THR A 293 -10.57 -7.04 -26.30
CA THR A 293 -10.93 -6.76 -27.70
C THR A 293 -11.08 -8.05 -28.51
N ALA A 294 -10.20 -9.02 -28.30
CA ALA A 294 -10.29 -10.33 -28.95
C ALA A 294 -11.54 -11.09 -28.50
N TYR A 295 -11.87 -11.03 -27.20
CA TYR A 295 -13.09 -11.63 -26.66
C TYR A 295 -14.34 -11.04 -27.30
N ASP A 296 -14.43 -9.71 -27.39
CA ASP A 296 -15.57 -9.02 -28.00
C ASP A 296 -15.75 -9.39 -29.48
N ALA A 297 -14.64 -9.50 -30.22
CA ALA A 297 -14.67 -9.88 -31.62
C ALA A 297 -15.24 -11.29 -31.84
N GLU A 298 -15.06 -12.19 -30.86
CA GLU A 298 -15.54 -13.57 -30.91
C GLU A 298 -16.96 -13.73 -30.35
N HIS A 299 -17.30 -13.04 -29.25
CA HIS A 299 -18.52 -13.28 -28.46
C HIS A 299 -19.55 -12.15 -28.53
N GLY A 300 -19.16 -10.98 -29.06
CA GLY A 300 -19.94 -9.74 -29.01
C GLY A 300 -19.69 -8.95 -27.73
N ALA A 301 -19.78 -7.63 -27.83
CA ALA A 301 -19.48 -6.73 -26.72
C ALA A 301 -20.51 -6.83 -25.58
N VAL A 302 -20.03 -7.14 -24.38
CA VAL A 302 -20.78 -7.01 -23.11
C VAL A 302 -20.23 -5.80 -22.37
N ARG A 303 -21.10 -4.85 -22.00
CA ARG A 303 -20.69 -3.56 -21.41
C ARG A 303 -21.57 -3.15 -20.25
N ALA A 304 -20.95 -2.53 -19.25
CA ALA A 304 -21.65 -1.69 -18.29
C ALA A 304 -21.94 -0.32 -18.92
N SER A 305 -22.82 0.45 -18.30
CA SER A 305 -23.25 1.77 -18.74
C SER A 305 -23.29 2.75 -17.58
N ILE A 306 -23.40 4.04 -17.92
CA ILE A 306 -23.64 5.11 -16.95
C ILE A 306 -24.87 4.88 -16.06
N ASN A 307 -25.86 4.12 -16.55
CA ASN A 307 -27.04 3.77 -15.76
C ASN A 307 -26.72 2.76 -14.67
N ASP A 308 -25.82 1.81 -14.92
CA ASP A 308 -25.38 0.84 -13.90
C ASP A 308 -24.63 1.57 -12.78
N VAL A 309 -23.79 2.56 -13.12
CA VAL A 309 -23.17 3.45 -12.13
C VAL A 309 -24.21 4.20 -11.29
N ALA A 310 -25.21 4.79 -11.95
CA ALA A 310 -26.28 5.51 -11.26
C ALA A 310 -27.10 4.58 -10.34
N ASP A 311 -27.38 3.35 -10.76
CA ASP A 311 -28.08 2.34 -9.95
C ASP A 311 -27.27 1.99 -8.69
N HIS A 312 -25.95 1.84 -8.80
CA HIS A 312 -25.06 1.58 -7.66
C HIS A 312 -24.99 2.78 -6.71
N ILE A 313 -24.94 4.02 -7.22
CA ILE A 313 -25.02 5.25 -6.42
C ILE A 313 -26.34 5.32 -5.65
N GLU A 314 -27.46 5.03 -6.31
CA GLU A 314 -28.79 5.05 -5.69
C GLU A 314 -28.94 3.96 -4.63
N HIS A 315 -28.45 2.75 -4.87
CA HIS A 315 -28.49 1.69 -3.85
C HIS A 315 -27.65 2.03 -2.62
N VAL A 316 -26.42 2.54 -2.80
CA VAL A 316 -25.60 2.99 -1.66
C VAL A 316 -26.31 4.10 -0.89
N ARG A 317 -26.90 5.08 -1.57
CA ARG A 317 -27.73 6.12 -0.93
C ARG A 317 -28.91 5.52 -0.16
N ASP A 318 -29.59 4.53 -0.70
CA ASP A 318 -30.80 3.96 -0.08
C ASP A 318 -30.47 3.15 1.19
N VAL A 319 -29.33 2.46 1.22
CA VAL A 319 -28.91 1.64 2.37
C VAL A 319 -28.11 2.45 3.40
N ALA A 320 -27.10 3.19 2.95
CA ALA A 320 -26.19 3.95 3.83
C ALA A 320 -26.68 5.37 4.13
N GLY A 321 -27.56 5.94 3.29
CA GLY A 321 -28.02 7.32 3.39
C GLY A 321 -27.25 8.29 2.49
N ILE A 322 -27.87 9.42 2.13
CA ILE A 322 -27.31 10.39 1.18
C ILE A 322 -25.97 11.00 1.62
N ASP A 323 -25.68 11.05 2.91
CA ASP A 323 -24.43 11.61 3.41
C ASP A 323 -23.22 10.65 3.25
N HIS A 324 -23.41 9.48 2.65
CA HIS A 324 -22.47 8.35 2.69
C HIS A 324 -22.10 7.81 1.30
N VAL A 325 -22.38 8.56 0.25
CA VAL A 325 -22.08 8.21 -1.15
C VAL A 325 -21.20 9.28 -1.81
N GLY A 326 -20.26 8.85 -2.64
CA GLY A 326 -19.35 9.68 -3.43
C GLY A 326 -19.01 9.02 -4.76
N ILE A 327 -18.00 9.52 -5.46
CA ILE A 327 -17.56 9.01 -6.78
C ILE A 327 -16.06 8.70 -6.73
N GLY A 328 -15.68 7.47 -7.08
CA GLY A 328 -14.31 6.99 -7.04
C GLY A 328 -14.03 6.19 -8.30
N SER A 329 -13.80 6.89 -9.40
CA SER A 329 -13.92 6.39 -10.76
C SER A 329 -13.11 5.13 -11.02
N ASP A 330 -11.92 5.02 -10.40
CA ASP A 330 -10.94 3.99 -10.75
C ASP A 330 -10.47 4.15 -12.20
N PHE A 331 -10.41 5.41 -12.67
CA PHE A 331 -9.91 5.72 -14.00
C PHE A 331 -8.45 5.32 -14.10
N TRP A 332 -8.26 4.39 -15.01
CA TRP A 332 -7.05 3.71 -15.41
C TRP A 332 -7.32 3.17 -16.80
N GLY A 333 -6.28 2.79 -17.54
CA GLY A 333 -6.39 2.32 -18.92
C GLY A 333 -7.12 0.99 -19.12
N MET A 334 -8.03 0.60 -18.22
CA MET A 334 -9.04 -0.44 -18.37
C MET A 334 -9.45 -0.59 -19.85
N PRO A 335 -9.57 -1.83 -20.35
CA PRO A 335 -9.88 -2.09 -21.75
C PRO A 335 -11.09 -1.34 -22.27
N ASP A 336 -12.09 -1.22 -21.40
CA ASP A 336 -13.34 -0.53 -21.66
C ASP A 336 -13.91 -0.01 -20.33
N MET A 337 -14.51 1.17 -20.38
CA MET A 337 -15.19 1.80 -19.24
C MET A 337 -16.70 1.81 -19.52
N PRO A 338 -17.57 2.12 -18.53
CA PRO A 338 -19.00 2.11 -18.77
C PRO A 338 -19.38 3.07 -19.90
N ILE A 339 -20.30 2.65 -20.78
CA ILE A 339 -20.82 3.48 -21.86
C ILE A 339 -21.37 4.79 -21.29
N GLY A 340 -20.87 5.93 -21.79
CA GLY A 340 -21.17 7.27 -21.29
C GLY A 340 -20.19 7.78 -20.23
N LEU A 341 -19.26 6.96 -19.75
CA LEU A 341 -18.20 7.26 -18.78
C LEU A 341 -16.85 6.69 -19.24
N GLU A 342 -16.55 6.85 -20.53
CA GLU A 342 -15.35 6.31 -21.17
C GLU A 342 -14.05 6.89 -20.61
N ASP A 343 -14.12 8.13 -20.11
CA ASP A 343 -12.99 8.90 -19.61
C ASP A 343 -13.46 9.99 -18.62
N VAL A 344 -12.50 10.71 -18.05
CA VAL A 344 -12.76 11.78 -17.07
C VAL A 344 -13.67 12.90 -17.57
N SER A 345 -13.92 13.05 -18.88
CA SER A 345 -14.89 14.03 -19.40
C SER A 345 -16.34 13.65 -19.09
N GLY A 346 -16.59 12.40 -18.69
CA GLY A 346 -17.93 11.83 -18.52
C GLY A 346 -18.69 12.28 -17.28
N PHE A 347 -18.04 12.86 -16.26
CA PHE A 347 -18.70 13.15 -15.00
C PHE A 347 -19.96 14.04 -15.12
N PRO A 348 -20.00 15.14 -15.90
CA PRO A 348 -21.22 15.93 -16.06
C PRO A 348 -22.40 15.12 -16.64
N ARG A 349 -22.13 14.10 -17.46
CA ARG A 349 -23.16 13.19 -18.00
C ARG A 349 -23.79 12.35 -16.89
N LEU A 350 -23.00 11.87 -15.92
CA LEU A 350 -23.52 11.10 -14.79
C LEU A 350 -24.46 11.95 -13.93
N PHE A 351 -24.07 13.19 -13.66
CA PHE A 351 -24.92 14.14 -12.93
C PHE A 351 -26.20 14.45 -13.71
N ALA A 352 -26.12 14.58 -15.04
CA ALA A 352 -27.30 14.78 -15.88
C ALA A 352 -28.28 13.60 -15.80
N VAL A 353 -27.77 12.36 -15.81
CA VAL A 353 -28.57 11.14 -15.59
C VAL A 353 -29.27 11.19 -14.23
N LEU A 354 -28.55 11.53 -13.16
CA LEU A 354 -29.11 11.61 -11.81
C LEU A 354 -30.15 12.74 -11.67
N ILE A 355 -29.94 13.89 -12.34
CA ILE A 355 -30.93 14.97 -12.43
C ILE A 355 -32.21 14.48 -13.10
N GLN A 356 -32.11 13.74 -14.21
CA GLN A 356 -33.27 13.15 -14.89
C GLN A 356 -33.97 12.09 -14.03
N ARG A 357 -33.24 11.40 -13.15
CA ARG A 357 -33.77 10.48 -12.12
C ARG A 357 -34.38 11.19 -10.91
N GLY A 358 -34.32 12.52 -10.85
CA GLY A 358 -34.97 13.34 -9.83
C GLY A 358 -34.13 13.62 -8.59
N TRP A 359 -32.80 13.51 -8.69
CA TRP A 359 -31.90 13.96 -7.63
C TRP A 359 -31.99 15.48 -7.45
N SER A 360 -31.95 15.92 -6.19
CA SER A 360 -31.96 17.35 -5.86
C SER A 360 -30.55 17.93 -5.94
N ASP A 361 -30.44 19.25 -6.16
CA ASP A 361 -29.15 19.94 -6.14
C ASP A 361 -28.41 19.76 -4.81
N GLU A 362 -29.13 19.62 -3.69
CA GLU A 362 -28.51 19.35 -2.38
C GLU A 362 -27.87 17.95 -2.35
N ASP A 363 -28.58 16.94 -2.82
CA ASP A 363 -28.08 15.56 -2.87
C ASP A 363 -26.90 15.42 -3.85
N LEU A 364 -26.96 16.14 -4.98
CA LEU A 364 -25.90 16.14 -5.98
C LEU A 364 -24.63 16.84 -5.47
N ARG A 365 -24.74 17.93 -4.71
CA ARG A 365 -23.54 18.55 -4.09
C ARG A 365 -22.87 17.63 -3.07
N LYS A 366 -23.68 16.89 -2.30
CA LYS A 366 -23.20 15.83 -1.40
C LYS A 366 -22.43 14.74 -2.13
N LEU A 367 -23.01 14.21 -3.21
CA LEU A 367 -22.36 13.24 -4.08
C LEU A 367 -21.07 13.78 -4.71
N ALA A 368 -21.10 15.03 -5.19
CA ALA A 368 -19.97 15.67 -5.87
C ALA A 368 -18.73 15.75 -4.97
N GLY A 369 -18.89 16.15 -3.71
CA GLY A 369 -17.74 16.28 -2.84
C GLY A 369 -18.02 16.64 -1.39
N GLU A 370 -19.19 17.22 -1.07
CA GLU A 370 -19.45 17.67 0.32
C GLU A 370 -19.41 16.52 1.33
N ASN A 371 -19.80 15.30 0.92
CA ASN A 371 -19.73 14.11 1.77
C ASN A 371 -18.28 13.75 2.13
N LEU A 372 -17.38 13.75 1.14
CA LEU A 372 -15.98 13.46 1.37
C LEU A 372 -15.30 14.58 2.17
N LEU A 373 -15.58 15.85 1.86
CA LEU A 373 -15.08 16.99 2.62
C LEU A 373 -15.50 16.89 4.10
N ARG A 374 -16.74 16.49 4.39
CA ARG A 374 -17.21 16.22 5.75
C ARG A 374 -16.41 15.11 6.43
N ALA A 375 -16.23 13.97 5.76
CA ALA A 375 -15.49 12.83 6.30
C ALA A 375 -14.02 13.19 6.57
N MET A 376 -13.36 13.89 5.62
CA MET A 376 -11.98 14.34 5.74
C MET A 376 -11.80 15.33 6.90
N ARG A 377 -12.65 16.36 7.02
CA ARG A 377 -12.63 17.28 8.17
C ARG A 377 -12.82 16.57 9.50
N ARG A 378 -13.69 15.56 9.54
CA ARG A 378 -13.92 14.78 10.76
C ARG A 378 -12.69 13.96 11.11
N THR A 379 -12.02 13.34 10.13
CA THR A 379 -10.74 12.64 10.33
C THR A 379 -9.66 13.58 10.88
N GLU A 380 -9.50 14.77 10.30
CA GLU A 380 -8.57 15.79 10.80
C GLU A 380 -8.89 16.22 12.24
N ALA A 381 -10.17 16.36 12.58
CA ALA A 381 -10.61 16.73 13.94
C ALA A 381 -10.31 15.62 14.96
N VAL A 382 -10.57 14.36 14.60
CA VAL A 382 -10.24 13.18 15.43
C VAL A 382 -8.73 13.09 15.67
N ALA A 383 -7.93 13.28 14.63
CA ALA A 383 -6.46 13.30 14.76
C ALA A 383 -5.99 14.37 15.75
N LYS A 384 -6.49 15.61 15.60
CA LYS A 384 -6.18 16.72 16.52
C LYS A 384 -6.58 16.40 17.97
N GLU A 385 -7.68 15.69 18.19
CA GLU A 385 -8.13 15.27 19.52
C GLU A 385 -7.22 14.20 20.12
N LEU A 386 -6.90 13.15 19.36
CA LEU A 386 -6.06 12.03 19.79
C LEU A 386 -4.62 12.48 20.09
N GLN A 387 -4.04 13.33 19.23
CA GLN A 387 -2.70 13.89 19.43
C GLN A 387 -2.59 14.75 20.69
N ARG A 388 -3.68 15.40 21.14
CA ARG A 388 -3.70 16.16 22.40
C ARG A 388 -3.76 15.27 23.63
N ARG A 389 -4.33 14.07 23.52
CA ARG A 389 -4.58 13.15 24.64
C ARG A 389 -3.36 12.27 24.97
N SER A 390 -2.48 12.02 24.01
CA SER A 390 -1.35 11.10 24.18
C SER A 390 -0.06 11.65 23.56
N ALA A 391 1.03 11.66 24.33
CA ALA A 391 2.36 11.87 23.77
C ALA A 391 2.75 10.63 22.94
N PRO A 392 3.38 10.79 21.76
CA PRO A 392 3.84 9.64 20.98
C PRO A 392 4.85 8.82 21.79
N SER A 393 4.54 7.55 22.01
CA SER A 393 5.51 6.57 22.50
C SER A 393 6.30 6.05 21.28
N PRO A 394 7.64 5.99 21.33
CA PRO A 394 8.43 5.36 20.26
C PRO A 394 8.14 3.85 20.14
N TYR A 395 7.43 3.26 21.10
CA TYR A 395 7.08 1.84 21.13
C TYR A 395 5.59 1.59 20.81
N SER A 396 4.84 2.61 20.38
CA SER A 396 3.42 2.45 20.06
C SER A 396 3.23 1.44 18.93
N GLY A 397 2.33 0.47 19.11
CA GLY A 397 2.12 -0.66 18.21
C GLY A 397 3.12 -1.80 18.34
N GLU A 398 4.18 -1.64 19.14
CA GLU A 398 5.11 -2.73 19.45
C GLU A 398 4.60 -3.58 20.62
N GLU A 399 3.65 -3.09 21.42
CA GLU A 399 3.07 -3.80 22.56
C GLU A 399 2.31 -5.07 22.19
N SER A 400 1.90 -5.23 20.93
CA SER A 400 1.21 -6.42 20.42
C SER A 400 2.16 -7.47 19.82
N ARG A 401 3.49 -7.22 19.82
CA ARG A 401 4.48 -8.21 19.35
C ARG A 401 4.52 -9.42 20.28
N SER A 402 4.71 -10.59 19.68
CA SER A 402 4.90 -11.85 20.40
C SER A 402 6.23 -11.95 21.15
N VAL A 403 7.25 -11.18 20.73
CA VAL A 403 8.51 -10.97 21.46
C VAL A 403 8.83 -9.49 21.42
N LYS A 404 8.52 -8.77 22.50
CA LYS A 404 8.67 -7.31 22.56
C LYS A 404 10.12 -6.82 22.59
N SER A 405 11.07 -7.69 22.98
CA SER A 405 12.50 -7.37 23.09
C SER A 405 13.28 -7.47 21.78
N LEU A 406 12.72 -8.11 20.74
CA LEU A 406 13.40 -8.39 19.48
C LEU A 406 12.65 -7.80 18.29
N SER A 407 13.38 -7.32 17.29
CA SER A 407 12.85 -6.95 15.98
C SER A 407 12.51 -8.18 15.14
N ARG A 408 11.63 -8.03 14.13
CA ARG A 408 11.31 -9.12 13.19
C ARG A 408 12.55 -9.65 12.48
N GLN A 409 13.46 -8.76 12.08
CA GLN A 409 14.71 -9.15 11.42
C GLN A 409 15.57 -10.02 12.34
N GLU A 410 15.61 -9.71 13.64
CA GLU A 410 16.30 -10.54 14.62
C GLU A 410 15.61 -11.90 14.78
N ILE A 411 14.27 -11.93 14.86
CA ILE A 411 13.51 -13.19 14.94
C ILE A 411 13.74 -14.07 13.70
N GLU A 412 13.67 -13.50 12.49
CA GLU A 412 13.92 -14.21 11.24
C GLU A 412 15.38 -14.68 11.12
N ALA A 413 16.33 -13.86 11.56
CA ALA A 413 17.73 -14.24 11.60
C ALA A 413 17.99 -15.40 12.58
N LEU A 414 17.36 -15.39 13.75
CA LEU A 414 17.42 -16.50 14.71
C LEU A 414 16.83 -17.79 14.10
N LYS A 415 15.68 -17.69 13.42
CA LYS A 415 15.02 -18.83 12.75
C LYS A 415 15.77 -19.37 11.53
N SER A 416 16.52 -18.53 10.82
CA SER A 416 17.29 -18.92 9.62
C SER A 416 18.76 -19.21 9.89
N GLY A 417 19.24 -19.00 11.12
CA GLY A 417 20.65 -19.21 11.50
C GLY A 417 21.59 -18.13 10.94
N GLN A 418 21.06 -16.92 10.68
CA GLN A 418 21.87 -15.80 10.21
C GLN A 418 22.65 -15.15 11.35
N GLY A 419 23.88 -14.73 11.02
CA GLY A 419 24.84 -14.34 12.05
C GLY A 419 24.69 -12.96 12.67
N MET A 420 23.78 -12.08 12.22
CA MET A 420 23.53 -10.75 12.84
C MET A 420 24.78 -9.96 13.32
N GLY A 421 25.92 -10.10 12.62
CA GLY A 421 27.18 -9.49 13.06
C GLY A 421 27.93 -10.21 14.21
N PHE A 422 27.45 -11.34 14.73
CA PHE A 422 28.12 -12.17 15.74
C PHE A 422 29.55 -12.57 15.34
N ALA A 423 29.77 -12.79 14.05
CA ALA A 423 31.07 -13.17 13.48
C ALA A 423 31.91 -11.98 13.00
N LYS A 424 31.41 -10.73 13.10
CA LYS A 424 32.08 -9.53 12.56
C LYS A 424 33.50 -9.38 13.08
N LEU A 425 33.75 -9.75 14.34
CA LEU A 425 35.09 -9.78 14.92
C LEU A 425 36.04 -10.69 14.13
N ALA A 426 35.60 -11.91 13.80
CA ALA A 426 36.41 -12.89 13.08
C ALA A 426 36.64 -12.42 11.64
N GLU A 427 35.58 -12.00 10.95
CA GLU A 427 35.63 -11.48 9.59
C GLU A 427 36.65 -10.32 9.47
N LEU A 428 36.55 -9.30 10.33
CA LEU A 428 37.44 -8.13 10.31
C LEU A 428 38.87 -8.41 10.78
N ASN A 429 39.16 -9.61 11.29
CA ASN A 429 40.51 -10.04 11.70
C ASN A 429 41.04 -11.16 10.80
N HIS A 430 40.59 -11.22 9.55
CA HIS A 430 41.09 -12.16 8.54
C HIS A 430 40.81 -13.63 8.91
N TYR A 431 39.59 -13.89 9.39
CA TYR A 431 39.03 -15.24 9.54
C TYR A 431 37.79 -15.34 8.64
N PRO A 432 37.95 -15.85 7.41
CA PRO A 432 36.87 -15.93 6.42
C PRO A 432 35.67 -16.74 6.94
N GLY A 433 34.45 -16.27 6.65
CA GLY A 433 33.22 -17.01 6.95
C GLY A 433 32.90 -18.05 5.87
N PRO A 434 32.37 -19.24 6.24
CA PRO A 434 32.13 -20.32 5.29
C PRO A 434 31.15 -19.93 4.17
N ARG A 435 30.11 -19.12 4.48
CA ARG A 435 29.17 -18.60 3.47
C ARG A 435 29.88 -17.76 2.40
N HIS A 436 30.62 -16.74 2.81
CA HIS A 436 31.31 -15.84 1.88
C HIS A 436 32.39 -16.58 1.08
N VAL A 437 33.05 -17.58 1.70
CA VAL A 437 34.01 -18.43 1.00
C VAL A 437 33.34 -19.27 -0.09
N LEU A 438 32.11 -19.76 0.13
CA LEU A 438 31.33 -20.46 -0.90
C LEU A 438 30.87 -19.51 -2.01
N GLU A 439 30.48 -18.28 -1.66
CA GLU A 439 30.11 -17.24 -2.63
C GLU A 439 31.28 -16.86 -3.55
N LEU A 440 32.52 -16.96 -3.05
CA LEU A 440 33.77 -16.68 -3.78
C LEU A 440 34.54 -17.94 -4.17
N ALA A 441 33.88 -19.10 -4.23
CA ALA A 441 34.57 -20.38 -4.33
C ALA A 441 35.43 -20.49 -5.61
N ASP A 442 34.93 -19.97 -6.72
CA ASP A 442 35.62 -20.00 -8.01
C ASP A 442 36.77 -18.99 -8.03
N GLU A 443 36.54 -17.79 -7.50
CA GLU A 443 37.56 -16.75 -7.37
C GLU A 443 38.66 -17.14 -6.39
N LEU A 444 38.41 -18.01 -5.40
CA LEU A 444 39.42 -18.50 -4.46
C LEU A 444 40.13 -19.77 -4.95
N ASP A 445 39.81 -20.25 -6.15
CA ASP A 445 40.34 -21.49 -6.71
C ASP A 445 40.20 -22.67 -5.72
N LEU A 446 39.05 -22.79 -5.05
CA LEU A 446 38.84 -23.86 -4.06
C LEU A 446 38.92 -25.23 -4.71
N SER A 447 39.69 -26.14 -4.10
CA SER A 447 39.65 -27.55 -4.49
C SER A 447 38.27 -28.17 -4.20
N GLN A 448 37.93 -29.27 -4.88
CA GLN A 448 36.69 -30.01 -4.61
C GLN A 448 36.55 -30.43 -3.15
N ILE A 449 37.66 -30.78 -2.50
CA ILE A 449 37.68 -31.14 -1.07
C ILE A 449 37.36 -29.91 -0.21
N GLN A 450 38.04 -28.78 -0.44
CA GLN A 450 37.80 -27.54 0.31
C GLN A 450 36.35 -27.06 0.15
N ARG A 451 35.78 -27.19 -1.05
CA ARG A 451 34.38 -26.83 -1.30
C ARG A 451 33.43 -27.71 -0.49
N ALA A 452 33.61 -29.03 -0.54
CA ALA A 452 32.78 -29.96 0.23
C ALA A 452 32.91 -29.77 1.75
N GLU A 453 34.13 -29.53 2.25
CA GLU A 453 34.37 -29.26 3.68
C GLU A 453 33.78 -27.91 4.13
N THR A 454 33.84 -26.89 3.27
CA THR A 454 33.24 -25.56 3.53
C THR A 454 31.70 -25.64 3.51
N GLU A 455 31.11 -26.39 2.58
CA GLU A 455 29.66 -26.65 2.52
C GLU A 455 29.18 -27.37 3.78
N ALA A 456 29.88 -28.42 4.20
CA ALA A 456 29.56 -29.15 5.42
C ALA A 456 29.67 -28.26 6.68
N LEU A 457 30.71 -27.43 6.76
CA LEU A 457 30.91 -26.48 7.86
C LEU A 457 29.82 -25.40 7.90
N PHE A 458 29.43 -24.87 6.73
CA PHE A 458 28.34 -23.90 6.64
C PHE A 458 27.02 -24.50 7.13
N GLU A 459 26.69 -25.71 6.69
CA GLU A 459 25.44 -26.35 7.06
C GLU A 459 25.41 -26.74 8.54
N GLU A 460 26.52 -27.26 9.09
CA GLU A 460 26.64 -27.53 10.52
C GLU A 460 26.47 -26.25 11.35
N MET A 461 27.14 -25.16 10.95
CA MET A 461 26.99 -23.86 11.61
C MET A 461 25.53 -23.41 11.56
N ARG A 462 24.89 -23.48 10.39
CA ARG A 462 23.50 -23.04 10.18
C ARG A 462 22.53 -23.84 11.05
N MET A 463 22.61 -25.16 11.04
CA MET A 463 21.76 -26.03 11.86
C MET A 463 21.93 -25.76 13.36
N ASN A 464 23.17 -25.61 13.83
CA ASN A 464 23.44 -25.28 15.23
C ASN A 464 22.95 -23.88 15.60
N ALA A 465 23.09 -22.90 14.70
CA ALA A 465 22.62 -21.54 14.92
C ALA A 465 21.09 -21.48 15.01
N VAL A 466 20.37 -22.19 14.13
CA VAL A 466 18.90 -22.33 14.19
C VAL A 466 18.48 -22.95 15.52
N LEU A 467 19.08 -24.07 15.92
CA LEU A 467 18.72 -24.75 17.17
C LEU A 467 18.90 -23.87 18.41
N VAL A 468 20.00 -23.11 18.48
CA VAL A 468 20.22 -22.17 19.60
C VAL A 468 19.31 -20.95 19.48
N GLY A 469 19.07 -20.46 18.27
CA GLY A 469 18.19 -19.32 17.99
C GLY A 469 16.74 -19.58 18.41
N GLU A 470 16.21 -20.78 18.13
CA GLU A 470 14.87 -21.18 18.59
C GLU A 470 14.75 -21.21 20.12
N LYS A 471 15.80 -21.68 20.82
CA LYS A 471 15.83 -21.69 22.28
C LYS A 471 15.90 -20.27 22.85
N LEU A 472 16.71 -19.41 22.25
CA LEU A 472 16.81 -17.99 22.63
C LEU A 472 15.45 -17.31 22.45
N LEU A 473 14.80 -17.52 21.31
CA LEU A 473 13.47 -16.99 21.03
C LEU A 473 12.45 -17.45 22.07
N ALA A 474 12.44 -18.74 22.40
CA ALA A 474 11.54 -19.29 23.43
C ALA A 474 11.80 -18.70 24.83
N ALA A 475 13.06 -18.42 25.18
CA ALA A 475 13.42 -17.79 26.44
C ALA A 475 12.97 -16.32 26.52
N GLU A 476 13.16 -15.55 25.43
CA GLU A 476 12.66 -14.17 25.30
C GLU A 476 11.13 -14.10 25.36
N MET A 477 10.44 -15.00 24.66
CA MET A 477 8.97 -15.15 24.73
C MET A 477 8.50 -15.46 26.16
N GLY A 478 9.20 -16.34 26.87
CA GLY A 478 8.88 -16.69 28.24
C GLY A 478 8.99 -15.49 29.18
N LEU A 479 10.06 -14.71 29.06
CA LEU A 479 10.26 -13.50 29.85
C LEU A 479 9.19 -12.44 29.54
N ASP A 480 8.86 -12.23 28.27
CA ASP A 480 7.79 -11.31 27.86
C ASP A 480 6.44 -11.72 28.46
N HIS A 481 6.12 -13.03 28.47
CA HIS A 481 4.89 -13.55 29.08
C HIS A 481 4.82 -13.30 30.59
N ASP A 482 5.94 -13.47 31.27
CA ASP A 482 6.03 -13.23 32.71
C ASP A 482 5.79 -11.75 33.03
N PHE A 483 6.32 -10.82 32.21
CA PHE A 483 6.06 -9.38 32.35
C PHE A 483 4.58 -9.05 32.11
N GLU A 484 3.99 -9.59 31.04
CA GLU A 484 2.59 -9.38 30.69
C GLU A 484 1.63 -9.79 31.82
N ARG A 485 1.91 -10.93 32.48
CA ARG A 485 1.08 -11.44 33.59
C ARG A 485 1.41 -10.84 34.95
N GLY A 486 2.42 -9.97 35.04
CA GLY A 486 2.92 -9.43 36.31
C GLY A 486 3.55 -10.48 37.23
N ALA A 487 4.10 -11.56 36.68
CA ALA A 487 4.71 -12.66 37.42
C ALA A 487 6.22 -12.46 37.71
N VAL A 488 6.83 -11.43 37.11
CA VAL A 488 8.27 -11.15 37.27
C VAL A 488 8.58 -10.63 38.67
N ASN A 489 9.58 -11.23 39.30
CA ASN A 489 10.26 -10.71 40.48
C ASN A 489 11.79 -10.70 40.25
N SER A 490 12.56 -10.15 41.19
CA SER A 490 14.01 -10.00 41.01
C SER A 490 14.74 -11.32 40.74
N GLU A 491 14.32 -12.42 41.39
CA GLU A 491 14.96 -13.74 41.24
C GLU A 491 14.60 -14.38 39.89
N SER A 492 13.32 -14.35 39.50
CA SER A 492 12.89 -14.89 38.20
C SER A 492 13.48 -14.11 37.03
N LEU A 493 13.59 -12.78 37.16
CA LEU A 493 14.23 -11.92 36.17
C LEU A 493 15.72 -12.25 36.02
N GLU A 494 16.45 -12.37 37.12
CA GLU A 494 17.87 -12.72 37.07
C GLU A 494 18.09 -14.09 36.42
N SER A 495 17.29 -15.09 36.79
CA SER A 495 17.37 -16.42 36.19
C SER A 495 17.07 -16.40 34.68
N ALA A 496 16.04 -15.67 34.25
CA ALA A 496 15.69 -15.57 32.82
C ALA A 496 16.80 -14.87 32.02
N LEU A 497 17.33 -13.76 32.53
CA LEU A 497 18.40 -13.01 31.88
C LEU A 497 19.72 -13.81 31.80
N LEU A 498 20.03 -14.61 32.82
CA LEU A 498 21.20 -15.50 32.78
C LEU A 498 21.06 -16.58 31.71
N GLU A 499 19.87 -17.16 31.54
CA GLU A 499 19.63 -18.16 30.49
C GLU A 499 19.65 -17.55 29.09
N ILE A 500 18.99 -16.40 28.89
CA ILE A 500 19.04 -15.62 27.65
C ILE A 500 20.49 -15.25 27.31
N GLY A 501 21.24 -14.73 28.28
CA GLY A 501 22.65 -14.38 28.11
C GLY A 501 23.53 -15.59 27.76
N ARG A 502 23.27 -16.75 28.39
CA ARG A 502 23.96 -18.01 28.08
C ARG A 502 23.67 -18.46 26.65
N LEU A 503 22.42 -18.41 26.21
CA LEU A 503 22.00 -18.77 24.85
C LEU A 503 22.59 -17.82 23.80
N GLY A 504 22.58 -16.50 24.06
CA GLY A 504 23.22 -15.51 23.20
C GLY A 504 24.72 -15.73 23.06
N ALA A 505 25.41 -16.05 24.15
CA ALA A 505 26.84 -16.42 24.11
C ALA A 505 27.07 -17.71 23.30
N GLN A 506 26.18 -18.69 23.43
CA GLN A 506 26.24 -19.96 22.71
C GLN A 506 26.03 -19.77 21.20
N LEU A 507 25.09 -18.92 20.81
CA LEU A 507 24.84 -18.57 19.40
C LEU A 507 26.06 -17.85 18.80
N ARG A 508 26.62 -16.88 19.52
CA ARG A 508 27.83 -16.19 19.09
C ARG A 508 29.02 -17.15 18.95
N TYR A 509 29.14 -18.14 19.84
CA TYR A 509 30.15 -19.17 19.74
C TYR A 509 30.02 -19.99 18.45
N VAL A 510 28.80 -20.41 18.06
CA VAL A 510 28.57 -21.18 16.82
C VAL A 510 29.17 -20.45 15.61
N HIS A 511 28.88 -19.15 15.47
CA HIS A 511 29.39 -18.36 14.35
C HIS A 511 30.91 -18.15 14.41
N LEU A 512 31.47 -17.79 15.56
CA LEU A 512 32.92 -17.59 15.69
C LEU A 512 33.71 -18.89 15.51
N ALA A 513 33.17 -20.01 15.99
CA ALA A 513 33.79 -21.32 15.83
C ALA A 513 33.84 -21.72 14.35
N ALA A 514 32.78 -21.44 13.57
CA ALA A 514 32.76 -21.70 12.15
C ALA A 514 33.85 -20.90 11.40
N HIS A 515 34.01 -19.61 11.68
CA HIS A 515 35.09 -18.81 11.09
C HIS A 515 36.48 -19.33 11.48
N LEU A 516 36.65 -19.75 12.74
CA LEU A 516 37.92 -20.32 13.22
C LEU A 516 38.27 -21.62 12.50
N GLN A 517 37.28 -22.47 12.23
CA GLN A 517 37.46 -23.71 11.48
C GLN A 517 37.69 -23.45 9.99
N GLN A 518 36.91 -22.54 9.39
CA GLN A 518 37.02 -22.17 7.98
C GLN A 518 38.43 -21.71 7.62
N LYS A 519 39.05 -20.88 8.47
CA LYS A 519 40.43 -20.42 8.26
C LYS A 519 41.43 -21.56 8.13
N ARG A 520 41.19 -22.73 8.74
CA ARG A 520 42.07 -23.90 8.64
C ARG A 520 41.93 -24.67 7.33
N LEU A 521 40.81 -24.47 6.62
CA LEU A 521 40.54 -25.10 5.34
C LEU A 521 41.21 -24.37 4.17
N LEU A 522 41.61 -23.11 4.36
CA LEU A 522 42.19 -22.25 3.31
C LEU A 522 43.70 -22.13 3.43
N THR A 523 44.38 -21.96 2.30
CA THR A 523 45.80 -21.58 2.28
C THR A 523 45.97 -20.10 2.64
N ALA A 524 47.19 -19.70 3.01
CA ALA A 524 47.50 -18.29 3.27
C ALA A 524 47.27 -17.40 2.04
N GLU A 525 47.53 -17.92 0.83
CA GLU A 525 47.28 -17.23 -0.44
C GLU A 525 45.78 -17.03 -0.68
N GLN A 526 44.97 -18.05 -0.40
CA GLN A 526 43.50 -17.96 -0.51
C GLN A 526 42.92 -16.96 0.50
N ILE A 527 43.46 -16.89 1.72
CA ILE A 527 43.02 -15.90 2.71
C ILE A 527 43.37 -14.48 2.24
N ALA A 528 44.59 -14.26 1.73
CA ALA A 528 45.00 -12.97 1.20
C ALA A 528 44.13 -12.52 0.01
N LYS A 529 43.78 -13.46 -0.89
CA LYS A 529 42.88 -13.24 -2.02
C LYS A 529 41.44 -12.96 -1.56
N TYR A 530 40.96 -13.68 -0.55
CA TYR A 530 39.67 -13.41 0.09
C TYR A 530 39.62 -11.98 0.66
N ASP A 531 40.64 -11.57 1.40
CA ASP A 531 40.73 -10.23 1.97
C ASP A 531 40.74 -9.14 0.89
N GLU A 532 41.38 -9.38 -0.25
CA GLU A 532 41.35 -8.49 -1.41
C GLU A 532 39.93 -8.35 -1.98
N LEU A 533 39.28 -9.48 -2.28
CA LEU A 533 37.92 -9.53 -2.85
C LEU A 533 36.88 -8.91 -1.91
N ARG A 534 37.13 -8.95 -0.60
CA ARG A 534 36.26 -8.36 0.44
C ARG A 534 36.61 -6.90 0.76
N GLY A 535 37.66 -6.34 0.17
CA GLY A 535 38.06 -4.94 0.35
C GLY A 535 38.79 -4.64 1.66
N TYR A 536 39.46 -5.63 2.28
CA TYR A 536 40.15 -5.47 3.57
C TYR A 536 41.61 -5.02 3.46
N GLN A 537 42.16 -4.82 2.26
CA GLN A 537 43.59 -4.52 2.06
C GLN A 537 44.02 -3.05 2.31
N ASP A 538 43.10 -2.09 2.43
CA ASP A 538 43.46 -0.65 2.54
C ASP A 538 43.67 -0.11 3.96
N ALA A 539 43.46 -0.89 5.02
CA ALA A 539 43.58 -0.39 6.40
C ALA A 539 45.03 -0.38 6.97
N ALA A 540 46.02 -0.85 6.21
CA ALA A 540 47.41 -1.00 6.67
C ALA A 540 48.35 0.19 6.29
N GLN A 541 47.85 1.26 5.67
CA GLN A 541 48.58 2.52 5.56
C GLN A 541 48.18 3.44 6.72
N GLY A 542 49.03 3.50 7.73
CA GLY A 542 48.77 4.22 8.98
C GLY A 542 48.37 5.68 8.79
N HIS A 543 47.29 6.08 9.48
CA HIS A 543 47.13 7.47 9.90
C HIS A 543 48.34 7.84 10.77
N PRO A 544 49.12 8.88 10.44
CA PRO A 544 50.05 9.45 11.40
C PRO A 544 49.19 10.06 12.51
N GLY A 545 49.38 9.57 13.73
CA GLY A 545 48.70 10.08 14.91
C GLY A 545 48.85 11.60 14.96
N HIS A 546 47.71 12.30 15.03
CA HIS A 546 47.72 13.68 15.48
C HIS A 546 48.37 13.73 16.87
N PRO A 547 49.40 14.55 17.10
CA PRO A 547 49.84 14.81 18.45
C PRO A 547 48.67 15.52 19.15
N ILE A 548 48.23 14.95 20.28
CA ILE A 548 47.45 15.68 21.26
C ILE A 548 48.39 16.77 21.80
N ASP A 549 48.17 18.01 21.37
CA ASP A 549 48.77 19.18 21.99
C ASP A 549 48.03 19.44 23.31
N ASP A 550 48.66 18.97 24.38
CA ASP A 550 48.27 19.24 25.76
C ASP A 550 49.19 20.36 26.26
N SER A 551 48.97 21.60 25.80
CA SER A 551 49.59 22.79 26.41
C SER A 551 48.86 24.13 26.16
N THR A 552 48.27 24.62 27.26
CA THR A 552 48.20 26.03 27.73
C THR A 552 47.13 27.02 27.21
N HIS A 553 46.24 27.37 28.16
CA HIS A 553 45.73 28.70 28.57
C HIS A 553 44.94 29.54 27.54
N HIS A 554 43.72 30.01 27.80
CA HIS A 554 43.23 30.72 28.98
C HIS A 554 41.70 30.72 29.10
#